data_AF-T1GPI4-F1
#
_entry.id   AF-T1GPI4-F1
#
_cell.length_a   1.000
_cell.length_b   1.000
_cell.length_c   1.000
_cell.angle_alpha   90.00
_cell.angle_beta   90.00
_cell.angle_gamma   90.00
#
_symmetry.space_group_name_H-M   'P 1'
#
loop_
_entity.id
_entity.type
_entity.pdbx_description
1 polymer ?
#
loop_
_entity_poly.entity_id
_entity_poly.type
_entity_poly.pdbx_seq_one_letter_code
_entity_poly.pdbx_strand_id
1 'polypeptide(L)'
;MGVSALLEFFNYWWTRYLLTTELYMVEKWERVTIHVIFFILFMLIWYFNYSIVLSLTSNLLVTPVRYLLSSDTETSPNVAT
;
A
#
# COMPACT_ATOMS: atom_id res chain seq x y z
N MET A 1 -18.16 28.18 15.14
CA MET A 1 -18.73 27.51 13.96
C MET A 1 -18.52 26.02 14.15
N GLY A 2 -19.60 25.27 14.40
CA GLY A 2 -19.51 23.85 14.75
C GLY A 2 -19.13 22.98 13.57
N VAL A 3 -18.43 21.87 13.83
CA VAL A 3 -18.04 20.85 12.83
C VAL A 3 -19.24 20.36 12.02
N SER A 4 -20.45 20.39 12.60
CA SER A 4 -21.73 20.09 11.96
C SER A 4 -22.05 20.97 10.74
N ALA A 5 -21.76 22.27 10.82
CA ALA A 5 -22.01 23.20 9.70
C ALA A 5 -21.05 22.97 8.54
N LEU A 6 -19.81 22.57 8.83
CA LEU A 6 -18.84 22.18 7.81
C LEU A 6 -19.25 20.87 7.14
N LEU A 7 -19.74 19.89 7.91
CA LEU A 7 -20.24 18.63 7.37
C LEU A 7 -21.47 18.83 6.48
N GLU A 8 -22.42 19.69 6.86
CA GLU A 8 -23.57 20.03 6.01
C GLU A 8 -23.13 20.71 4.70
N PHE A 9 -22.15 21.62 4.78
CA PHE A 9 -21.60 22.28 3.60
C PHE A 9 -20.88 21.28 2.67
N PHE A 10 -20.06 20.40 3.24
CA PHE A 10 -19.38 19.34 2.49
C PHE A 10 -20.39 18.38 1.88
N ASN A 11 -21.44 17.98 2.60
CA ASN A 11 -22.42 17.02 2.10
C ASN A 11 -23.28 17.61 0.97
N TYR A 12 -23.69 18.87 1.08
CA TYR A 12 -24.40 19.58 0.00
C TYR A 12 -23.52 19.71 -1.26
N TRP A 13 -22.27 20.14 -1.08
CA TRP A 13 -21.31 20.27 -2.17
C TRP A 13 -21.05 18.90 -2.80
N TRP A 14 -20.70 17.90 -2.00
CA TRP A 14 -20.41 16.54 -2.43
C TRP A 14 -21.58 15.89 -3.18
N THR A 15 -22.81 16.05 -2.71
CA THR A 15 -24.01 15.51 -3.39
C THR A 15 -24.20 16.14 -4.77
N ARG A 16 -23.97 17.44 -4.91
CA ARG A 16 -24.04 18.13 -6.21
C ARG A 16 -22.95 17.65 -7.18
N TYR A 17 -21.75 17.40 -6.67
CA TYR A 17 -20.69 16.79 -7.46
C TYR A 17 -21.02 15.35 -7.84
N LEU A 18 -21.56 14.54 -6.93
CA LEU A 18 -21.97 13.15 -7.19
C LEU A 18 -23.03 13.06 -8.29
N LEU A 19 -24.04 13.93 -8.25
CA LEU A 19 -25.11 13.98 -9.25
C LEU A 19 -24.56 14.43 -10.61
N THR A 20 -23.65 15.41 -10.61
CA THR A 20 -22.95 15.84 -11.83
C THR A 20 -22.07 14.72 -12.37
N THR A 21 -21.35 13.99 -11.53
CA THR A 21 -20.55 12.84 -11.97
C THR A 21 -21.45 11.73 -12.47
N GLU A 22 -22.57 11.41 -11.82
CA GLU A 22 -23.46 10.36 -12.31
C GLU A 22 -24.04 10.70 -13.70
N LEU A 23 -24.40 11.97 -13.95
CA LEU A 23 -24.91 12.41 -15.25
C LEU A 23 -23.83 12.60 -16.33
N TYR A 24 -22.63 13.10 -15.99
CA TYR A 24 -21.57 13.41 -16.97
C TYR A 24 -20.54 12.30 -17.18
N MET A 25 -20.44 11.37 -16.23
CA MET A 25 -19.37 10.38 -16.19
C MET A 25 -19.80 9.03 -16.77
N VAL A 26 -21.10 8.72 -16.70
CA VAL A 26 -21.65 7.39 -16.99
C VAL A 26 -21.32 6.86 -18.39
N GLU A 27 -21.23 7.68 -19.45
CA GLU A 27 -21.04 7.11 -20.81
C GLU A 27 -19.59 7.04 -21.31
N LYS A 28 -18.76 8.06 -21.04
CA LYS A 28 -17.37 8.13 -21.57
C LYS A 28 -16.29 8.10 -20.50
N TRP A 29 -16.62 8.41 -19.25
CA TRP A 29 -15.67 8.44 -18.15
C TRP A 29 -15.71 7.18 -17.30
N GLU A 30 -16.78 6.38 -17.35
CA GLU A 30 -16.92 5.12 -16.61
C GLU A 30 -15.68 4.22 -16.80
N ARG A 31 -15.25 4.05 -18.05
CA ARG A 31 -14.06 3.25 -18.38
C ARG A 31 -12.77 3.85 -17.81
N VAL A 32 -12.66 5.18 -17.78
CA VAL A 32 -11.46 5.87 -17.28
C VAL A 32 -11.36 5.73 -15.77
N THR A 33 -12.46 5.90 -15.02
CA THR A 33 -12.40 5.80 -13.56
C THR A 33 -12.28 4.41 -13.03
N ILE A 34 -12.81 3.41 -13.73
CA ILE A 34 -12.51 2.03 -13.39
C ILE A 34 -10.99 1.81 -13.46
N HIS A 35 -10.31 2.28 -14.52
CA HIS A 35 -8.85 2.17 -14.64
C HIS A 35 -8.11 2.99 -13.57
N VAL A 36 -8.56 4.20 -13.25
CA VAL A 36 -7.94 5.03 -12.20
C VAL A 36 -8.12 4.38 -10.82
N ILE A 37 -9.32 3.88 -10.49
CA ILE A 37 -9.58 3.16 -9.24
C ILE A 37 -8.74 1.89 -9.17
N PHE A 38 -8.68 1.09 -10.24
CA PHE A 38 -7.83 -0.10 -10.29
C PHE A 38 -6.35 0.25 -10.15
N PHE A 39 -5.88 1.35 -10.73
CA PHE A 39 -4.50 1.82 -10.59
C PHE A 39 -4.17 2.23 -9.15
N ILE A 40 -5.08 2.96 -8.49
CA ILE A 40 -4.94 3.34 -7.08
C ILE A 40 -4.95 2.09 -6.19
N LEU A 41 -5.89 1.16 -6.43
CA LEU A 41 -5.98 -0.08 -5.67
C LEU A 41 -4.71 -0.92 -5.86
N PHE A 42 -4.21 -1.00 -7.10
CA PHE A 42 -2.97 -1.67 -7.44
C PHE A 42 -1.78 -1.05 -6.72
N MET A 43 -1.66 0.29 -6.71
CA MET A 43 -0.60 0.99 -5.98
C MET A 43 -0.71 0.80 -4.47
N LEU A 44 -1.91 0.74 -3.92
CA LEU A 44 -2.13 0.49 -2.50
C LEU A 44 -1.72 -0.93 -2.11
N ILE A 45 -2.10 -1.93 -2.91
CA ILE A 45 -1.71 -3.33 -2.74
C ILE A 45 -0.20 -3.49 -2.94
N TRP A 46 0.37 -2.83 -3.93
CA TRP A 46 1.81 -2.82 -4.19
C TRP A 46 2.58 -2.24 -3.01
N TYR A 47 2.15 -1.08 -2.51
CA TYR A 47 2.74 -0.43 -1.35
C TYR A 47 2.62 -1.30 -0.09
N PHE A 48 1.45 -1.90 0.13
CA PHE A 48 1.24 -2.87 1.20
C PHE A 48 2.18 -4.07 1.08
N ASN A 49 2.32 -4.63 -0.13
CA ASN A 49 3.23 -5.75 -0.39
C ASN A 49 4.69 -5.37 -0.14
N TYR A 50 5.16 -4.23 -0.65
CA TYR A 50 6.53 -3.77 -0.43
C TYR A 50 6.84 -3.41 1.03
N SER A 51 5.88 -2.83 1.75
CA SER A 51 6.09 -2.43 3.14
C SER A 51 6.03 -3.63 4.08
N ILE A 52 5.04 -4.51 3.91
CA ILE A 52 4.74 -5.57 4.89
C ILE A 52 5.35 -6.90 4.48
N VAL A 53 5.20 -7.34 3.22
CA VAL A 53 5.75 -8.63 2.78
C VAL A 53 7.27 -8.58 2.72
N LEU A 54 7.87 -7.46 2.30
CA LEU A 54 9.33 -7.34 2.23
C LEU A 54 9.99 -7.27 3.61
N SER A 55 9.39 -6.52 4.55
CA SER A 55 9.85 -6.48 5.95
C SER A 55 9.69 -7.83 6.64
N LEU A 56 8.58 -8.54 6.38
CA LEU A 56 8.34 -9.87 6.91
C LEU A 56 9.32 -10.90 6.32
N THR A 57 9.56 -10.86 5.01
CA THR A 57 10.51 -11.75 4.33
C THR A 57 11.94 -11.51 4.82
N SER A 58 12.33 -10.25 5.03
CA SER A 58 13.62 -9.93 5.65
C SER A 58 13.75 -10.56 7.04
N ASN A 59 12.71 -10.44 7.88
CA ASN A 59 12.71 -11.01 9.23
C ASN A 59 12.54 -12.53 9.30
N LEU A 60 12.00 -13.19 8.26
CA LEU A 60 11.79 -14.64 8.25
C LEU A 60 12.89 -15.41 7.51
N LEU A 61 13.49 -14.83 6.47
CA LEU A 61 14.46 -15.50 5.62
C LEU A 61 15.90 -15.04 5.86
N VAL A 62 16.14 -13.74 6.11
CA VAL A 62 17.51 -13.21 6.21
C VAL A 62 18.12 -13.47 7.57
N THR A 63 17.35 -13.38 8.65
CA THR A 63 17.78 -13.69 10.02
C THR A 63 18.28 -15.13 10.17
N PRO A 64 17.51 -16.20 9.90
CA PRO A 64 17.99 -17.55 10.13
C PRO A 64 19.16 -17.93 9.20
N VAL A 65 19.16 -17.49 7.94
CA VAL A 65 20.26 -17.76 6.99
C VAL A 65 21.55 -17.07 7.43
N ARG A 66 21.48 -15.84 7.97
CA ARG A 66 22.64 -15.15 8.54
C ARG A 66 23.19 -15.88 9.76
N TYR A 67 22.32 -16.37 10.64
CA TYR A 67 22.76 -17.13 11.82
C TYR A 67 23.45 -18.44 11.42
N LEU A 68 22.93 -19.16 10.42
CA LEU A 68 23.53 -20.40 9.90
C LEU A 68 24.89 -20.16 9.21
N LEU A 69 25.01 -19.09 8.41
CA LEU A 69 26.30 -18.75 7.79
C LEU A 69 27.34 -18.26 8.82
N SER A 70 26.91 -17.59 9.89
CA SER A 70 27.82 -17.22 10.98
C SER A 70 28.29 -18.42 11.80
N SER A 71 27.45 -19.45 12.02
CA SER A 71 27.85 -20.64 12.77
C SER A 71 28.91 -21.47 12.04
N ASP A 72 28.86 -21.51 10.70
CA ASP A 72 29.90 -22.20 9.91
C ASP A 72 31.24 -21.45 9.94
N THR A 73 31.21 -20.12 10.10
CA THR A 73 32.43 -19.28 10.11
C THR A 73 33.18 -19.37 11.45
N GLU A 74 32.50 -19.62 12.57
CA GLU A 74 33.14 -19.83 13.89
C GLU A 74 33.69 -21.25 14.09
N THR A 75 33.38 -22.21 13.20
CA THR A 75 33.88 -23.60 13.28
C THR A 75 35.09 -23.84 12.35
N SER A 76 35.86 -22.81 12.02
CA SER A 76 37.22 -22.99 11.52
C SER A 76 38.20 -22.90 12.69
N PRO A 77 38.72 -24.04 13.20
CA PRO A 77 39.72 -24.01 14.26
C PRO A 77 40.97 -23.34 13.69
N ASN A 78 41.43 -22.30 14.37
CA ASN A 78 42.84 -22.04 14.61
C ASN A 78 43.82 -22.87 13.76
N VAL A 79 44.07 -22.44 12.52
CA VAL A 79 45.41 -22.63 11.94
C VAL A 79 46.30 -21.59 12.59
N ALA A 80 46.77 -21.95 13.78
CA ALA A 80 48.03 -21.47 14.29
C ALA A 80 49.11 -21.92 13.29
N THR A 81 49.73 -20.99 12.57
CA THR A 81 51.18 -20.77 12.39
C THR A 81 51.37 -19.50 11.58
#